data_AF-A0A9D4J9Q4-F1
#
_entry.id   AF-A0A9D4J9Q4-F1
#
_cell.length_a   1.000
_cell.length_b   1.000
_cell.length_c   1.000
_cell.angle_alpha   90.00
_cell.angle_beta   90.00
_cell.angle_gamma   90.00
#
_symmetry.space_group_name_H-M   'P 1'
#
loop_
_entity.id
_entity.type
_entity.pdbx_description
1 polymer ?
#
loop_
_entity_poly.entity_id
_entity_poly.type
_entity_poly.pdbx_seq_one_letter_code
_entity_poly.pdbx_strand_id
1 'polypeptide(L)' 'MFRFMFYQCQESHIEMPAWSKVWINIRKAYCNFYNCGRGGIEIMLHNLGMDTLFHYLA' A
#
# COMPACT_ATOMS: atom_id res chain seq x y z
N MET A 1 -1.41 -6.32 1.36
CA MET A 1 -0.21 -6.47 2.21
C MET A 1 -0.26 -7.71 3.10
N PHE A 2 -1.43 -8.22 3.52
CA PHE A 2 -1.55 -9.48 4.28
C PHE A 2 -0.81 -10.69 3.67
N ARG A 3 -0.96 -10.91 2.36
CA ARG A 3 -0.42 -12.09 1.66
C ARG A 3 1.07 -12.34 1.91
N PHE A 4 1.91 -11.32 1.73
CA PHE A 4 3.36 -11.47 1.85
C PHE A 4 3.78 -11.77 3.29
N MET A 5 3.23 -11.04 4.26
CA MET A 5 3.58 -11.25 5.67
C MET A 5 3.07 -12.60 6.17
N PHE A 6 1.86 -13.00 5.76
CA PHE A 6 1.31 -14.31 6.10
C PHE A 6 2.22 -15.44 5.66
N TYR A 7 2.66 -15.46 4.39
CA TYR A 7 3.58 -16.49 3.92
C TYR A 7 4.94 -16.41 4.63
N GLN A 8 5.47 -15.21 4.86
CA GLN A 8 6.75 -15.08 5.58
C GLN A 8 6.69 -15.62 7.00
N CYS A 9 5.57 -15.41 7.72
CA CYS A 9 5.35 -16.00 9.04
C CYS A 9 5.29 -17.53 8.97
N GLN A 10 4.65 -18.10 7.94
CA GLN A 10 4.62 -19.55 7.72
C GLN A 10 6.03 -20.12 7.47
N GLU A 11 6.79 -19.50 6.56
CA GLU A 11 8.17 -19.92 6.23
C GLU A 11 9.11 -19.79 7.44
N SER A 12 8.90 -18.79 8.28
CA SER A 12 9.74 -18.55 9.47
C SER A 12 9.27 -19.37 10.69
N HIS A 13 8.20 -20.15 10.57
CA HIS A 13 7.55 -20.85 11.69
C HIS A 13 7.19 -19.94 12.87
N ILE A 14 6.73 -18.72 12.58
CA ILE A 14 6.30 -17.72 13.57
C ILE A 14 4.80 -17.49 13.45
N GLU A 15 4.10 -17.34 14.57
CA GLU A 15 2.68 -17.01 14.56
C GLU A 15 2.43 -15.62 13.97
N MET A 16 1.39 -15.50 13.13
CA MET A 16 0.96 -14.22 12.59
C MET A 16 0.58 -13.26 13.73
N PRO A 17 1.26 -12.10 13.90
CA PRO A 17 0.99 -11.21 15.02
C PRO A 17 -0.45 -10.68 15.00
N ALA A 18 -1.15 -10.68 16.14
CA ALA A 18 -2.57 -10.29 16.20
C ALA A 18 -2.82 -8.86 15.71
N TRP A 19 -1.92 -7.93 16.02
CA TRP A 19 -1.99 -6.53 15.59
C TRP A 19 -1.92 -6.38 14.06
N SER A 20 -1.34 -7.33 13.35
CA SER A 20 -1.17 -7.26 11.90
C SER A 20 -2.42 -7.59 11.08
N LYS A 21 -3.46 -8.10 11.74
CA LYS A 21 -4.73 -8.50 11.10
C LYS A 21 -5.54 -7.30 10.58
N VAL A 22 -5.22 -6.09 11.02
CA VAL A 22 -5.89 -4.84 10.61
C VAL A 22 -4.85 -3.87 10.11
N TRP A 23 -5.10 -3.25 8.95
CA TRP A 23 -4.23 -2.22 8.38
C TRP A 23 -5.04 -1.25 7.54
N ILE A 24 -4.51 -0.03 7.38
CA ILE A 24 -5.07 0.95 6.45
C ILE A 24 -4.57 0.63 5.05
N ASN A 25 -5.49 0.22 4.17
CA ASN A 25 -5.20 0.15 2.75
C ASN A 25 -5.32 1.56 2.15
N ILE A 26 -4.19 2.26 2.01
CA ILE A 26 -4.18 3.65 1.55
C ILE A 26 -4.80 3.84 0.16
N ARG A 27 -4.68 2.85 -0.73
CA ARG A 27 -5.33 2.91 -2.06
C ARG A 27 -6.85 2.92 -1.93
N LYS A 28 -7.39 2.09 -1.04
CA LYS A 28 -8.84 2.06 -0.76
C LYS A 28 -9.30 3.38 -0.14
N ALA A 29 -8.57 3.87 0.86
CA ALA A 29 -8.88 5.13 1.53
C ALA A 29 -8.87 6.31 0.53
N TYR A 30 -7.84 6.40 -0.30
CA TYR A 30 -7.69 7.42 -1.33
C TYR A 30 -8.85 7.40 -2.34
N CYS A 31 -9.16 6.22 -2.92
CA CYS A 31 -10.21 6.10 -3.93
C CYS A 31 -11.58 6.47 -3.35
N ASN A 32 -11.85 6.06 -2.11
CA ASN A 32 -13.09 6.41 -1.41
C ASN A 32 -13.19 7.91 -1.13
N PHE A 33 -12.09 8.54 -0.69
CA PHE A 33 -12.08 9.95 -0.33
C PHE A 33 -12.19 10.88 -1.55
N TYR A 34 -11.41 10.62 -2.60
CA TYR A 34 -11.40 11.43 -3.82
C TYR A 34 -12.43 10.97 -4.88
N ASN A 35 -13.24 9.96 -4.56
CA ASN A 35 -14.24 9.35 -5.44
C ASN A 35 -13.69 9.04 -6.85
N CYS A 36 -12.51 8.41 -6.91
CA CYS A 36 -11.81 8.13 -8.15
C CYS A 36 -11.64 6.61 -8.40
N GLY A 37 -11.32 6.25 -9.64
CA GLY A 37 -10.97 4.88 -10.01
C GLY A 37 -9.70 4.39 -9.29
N ARG A 38 -9.52 3.07 -9.23
CA ARG A 38 -8.31 2.47 -8.65
C ARG A 38 -7.11 2.76 -9.55
N GLY A 39 -6.07 3.35 -8.97
CA GLY A 39 -4.84 3.69 -9.66
C GLY A 39 -3.58 3.13 -8.99
N GLY A 40 -2.47 3.21 -9.71
CA GLY A 40 -1.10 3.08 -9.21
C GLY A 40 -0.76 4.14 -8.16
N ILE A 41 0.35 3.96 -7.44
CA ILE A 41 0.85 5.01 -6.54
C ILE A 41 1.27 6.25 -7.33
N GLU A 42 1.82 6.07 -8.53
CA GLU A 42 2.17 7.16 -9.45
C GLU A 42 0.95 8.00 -9.82
N ILE A 43 -0.18 7.36 -10.15
CA ILE A 43 -1.43 8.07 -10.45
C ILE A 43 -1.93 8.84 -9.23
N MET A 44 -1.87 8.22 -8.04
CA MET A 44 -2.28 8.89 -6.81
C MET A 44 -1.41 10.12 -6.51
N LEU A 45 -0.09 10.02 -6.69
CA LEU A 45 0.84 11.14 -6.49
C LEU A 45 0.64 12.23 -7.54
N HIS A 46 0.54 11.86 -8.82
CA HIS A 46 0.29 12.78 -9.91
C HIS A 46 -0.97 13.61 -9.68
N ASN A 47 -2.07 12.97 -9.25
CA ASN A 47 -3.32 13.65 -8.93
C ASN A 47 -3.22 14.60 -7.73
N LEU A 48 -2.23 14.40 -6.86
CA LEU A 48 -1.90 15.30 -5.75
C LEU A 48 -0.90 16.40 -6.14
N GLY A 49 -0.49 16.48 -7.41
CA GLY A 49 0.56 17.41 -7.85
C GLY A 49 1.93 17.07 -7.30
N MET A 50 2.18 15.79 -7.01
CA MET A 50 3.44 15.27 -6.50
C MET A 50 4.08 14.32 -7.51
N ASP A 51 5.41 14.32 -7.53
CA ASP A 51 6.19 13.37 -8.32
C ASP A 51 6.82 12.30 -7.44
N THR A 52 7.09 11.15 -8.03
CA THR A 52 7.97 10.17 -7.39
C THR A 52 9.39 10.72 -7.35
N LEU A 53 10.08 10.52 -6.23
CA LEU A 53 11.49 10.91 -6.05
C LEU A 53 12.43 10.32 -7.14
N PHE A 54 11.99 9.28 -7.85
CA PHE A 54 12.72 8.67 -8.95
C PHE A 54 12.99 9.65 -10.12
N HIS A 55 12.18 10.69 -10.32
CA HIS A 55 12.44 11.71 -11.33
C HIS A 55 13.66 12.61 -11.03
N TYR A 56 14.11 12.67 -9.77
CA TYR A 56 15.25 13.51 -9.34
C TYR A 56 16.57 12.74 -9.21
N LEU A 57 16.56 11.43 -9.44
CA LEU A 57 17.73 10.55 -9.28
C LEU A 57 18.20 9.93 -10.61
N ALA A 58 17.69 10.41 -11.75
CA ALA A 58 18.07 10.00 -13.10
C ALA A 58 18.76 11.13 -13.87
#